data_AF-A0A0S8G0I2-F1
#
_entry.id   AF-A0A0S8G0I2-F1
#
_cell.length_a   1.000
_cell.length_b   1.000
_cell.length_c   1.000
_cell.angle_alpha   90.00
_cell.angle_beta   90.00
_cell.angle_gamma   90.00
#
_symmetry.space_group_name_H-M   'P 1'
#
loop_
_entity.id
_entity.type
_entity.pdbx_description
1 polymer ?
#
loop_
_entity_poly.entity_id
_entity_poly.type
_entity_poly.pdbx_seq_one_letter_code
_entity_poly.pdbx_strand_id
1 'polypeptide(L)'
;MNVLIVRTDHAAAAFLAALSLGVFGCAESTTTSFDASAFQCSDGIDNDGDRLVDLADPGCLNNPLSGSEDTVPECSDGVDNDGDGLTDYGADLGCFSPDGATEVETPAECSDGLDNDGDGETDFPDDKGCGSGSDPLEFPDIACQDGLDNDGDGLIDYGQDPECTSSLDTDELGGITIECSDGIDNDGDGAIDFPDDKGCANSSDTLEFPEIQCQDGIDNDGDGLTDYGQDPKCTNPLDSDEVGGVVYECSDGIDNDGDGAIDFPDDKGCANGNDTLEFPDIQCQDGIDNDGDGLTDYGQDPKCTSPLDPDEFAGTDIECHDGIDNDGDGNVDFPDDKGCANSNDTLEFPDIQCQDGIDNDGDGLTDYGQDPKCTSPLDSDEVGGVIYECSDGIDNDGDGDVDFPADKGCAGLLDLLEFPDIRCQDGIDNDGDGLIDYGQDLGCSFPTDDDETDTTPECRDELDNDGDGLSDYPDDPGCGFPDDTREFPNPACSDGIDNDNDTLIDFPADPQCGSVTDTREDA
;
A
#
# COMPACT_ATOMS: atom_id res chain seq x y z
N MET A 1 51.63 -40.59 40.33
CA MET A 1 53.06 -40.65 40.67
C MET A 1 53.40 -39.29 41.28
N ASN A 2 53.95 -39.26 42.50
CA ASN A 2 54.44 -38.11 43.29
C ASN A 2 53.60 -36.79 43.38
N VAL A 3 53.07 -36.34 44.54
CA VAL A 3 53.71 -35.95 45.85
C VAL A 3 54.29 -34.51 45.77
N LEU A 4 53.99 -33.53 46.65
CA LEU A 4 53.23 -33.45 47.93
C LEU A 4 53.27 -31.98 48.45
N ILE A 5 52.70 -31.72 49.66
CA ILE A 5 53.02 -30.62 50.64
C ILE A 5 52.09 -29.38 50.57
N VAL A 6 51.47 -28.86 51.65
CA VAL A 6 51.29 -29.27 53.08
C VAL A 6 50.03 -28.60 53.68
N ARG A 7 49.52 -29.12 54.82
CA ARG A 7 48.43 -28.51 55.64
C ARG A 7 48.93 -27.40 56.58
N THR A 8 48.10 -26.39 56.85
CA THR A 8 47.98 -25.53 58.08
C THR A 8 47.14 -24.29 57.71
N ASP A 9 46.37 -23.59 58.55
CA ASP A 9 45.78 -23.83 59.89
C ASP A 9 44.78 -22.67 60.17
N HIS A 10 43.86 -22.84 61.14
CA HIS A 10 43.22 -21.80 61.99
C HIS A 10 42.78 -20.44 61.34
N ALA A 11 41.47 -20.15 61.14
CA ALA A 11 40.45 -19.78 62.15
C ALA A 11 40.60 -18.39 62.83
N ALA A 12 39.82 -17.39 62.39
CA ALA A 12 39.15 -16.31 63.15
C ALA A 12 38.64 -15.18 62.21
N ALA A 13 37.54 -14.42 62.45
CA ALA A 13 36.34 -14.65 63.25
C ALA A 13 35.28 -13.52 63.01
N ALA A 14 34.00 -13.89 62.78
CA ALA A 14 32.73 -13.19 63.16
C ALA A 14 32.47 -11.71 62.73
N PHE A 15 31.26 -11.20 62.47
CA PHE A 15 29.87 -11.46 62.93
C PHE A 15 28.88 -11.33 61.72
N LEU A 16 27.81 -12.17 61.54
CA LEU A 16 26.42 -12.05 62.04
C LEU A 16 25.73 -10.68 61.72
N ALA A 17 24.51 -10.54 61.14
CA ALA A 17 23.45 -11.45 60.62
C ALA A 17 22.34 -10.57 59.92
N ALA A 18 21.27 -10.98 59.21
CA ALA A 18 20.84 -12.19 58.44
C ALA A 18 19.43 -11.94 57.79
N LEU A 19 19.01 -12.76 56.79
CA LEU A 19 17.72 -12.74 56.02
C LEU A 19 17.54 -11.54 55.02
N SER A 20 16.89 -11.64 53.84
CA SER A 20 16.28 -12.76 53.07
C SER A 20 15.86 -12.33 51.63
N LEU A 21 15.66 -13.29 50.69
CA LEU A 21 15.23 -13.13 49.27
C LEU A 21 16.23 -12.38 48.34
N GLY A 22 16.28 -12.61 47.01
CA GLY A 22 15.54 -13.58 46.19
C GLY A 22 15.52 -13.27 44.68
N VAL A 23 16.69 -13.28 44.02
CA VAL A 23 16.97 -13.79 42.65
C VAL A 23 15.83 -13.88 41.63
N PHE A 24 15.97 -13.22 40.46
CA PHE A 24 16.21 -13.89 39.17
C PHE A 24 16.73 -12.89 38.10
N GLY A 25 17.68 -13.33 37.29
CA GLY A 25 18.17 -12.59 36.12
C GLY A 25 18.22 -13.54 34.92
N CYS A 26 17.90 -13.03 33.74
CA CYS A 26 17.82 -13.82 32.51
C CYS A 26 19.20 -14.16 31.95
N ALA A 27 19.27 -15.25 31.17
CA ALA A 27 20.49 -15.77 30.56
C ALA A 27 20.36 -15.83 29.03
N GLU A 28 21.52 -15.88 28.36
CA GLU A 28 21.73 -15.84 26.92
C GLU A 28 20.89 -16.82 26.10
N SER A 29 20.36 -16.38 24.95
CA SER A 29 20.17 -17.22 23.76
C SER A 29 20.10 -16.39 22.47
N THR A 30 20.53 -16.99 21.35
CA THR A 30 20.48 -16.51 19.95
C THR A 30 21.04 -15.12 19.63
N THR A 31 22.30 -15.09 19.19
CA THR A 31 22.85 -14.01 18.36
C THR A 31 22.28 -14.08 16.94
N THR A 32 21.26 -13.29 16.64
CA THR A 32 21.23 -12.59 15.35
C THR A 32 22.26 -11.47 15.39
N SER A 33 22.90 -11.16 14.25
CA SER A 33 23.62 -9.90 14.13
C SER A 33 22.56 -8.79 14.07
N PHE A 34 22.35 -8.11 15.19
CA PHE A 34 21.72 -6.79 15.16
C PHE A 34 22.66 -5.88 14.39
N ASP A 35 22.25 -5.50 13.19
CA ASP A 35 22.92 -4.46 12.43
C ASP A 35 22.55 -3.12 13.07
N ALA A 36 23.54 -2.31 13.40
CA ALA A 36 23.29 -1.05 14.10
C ALA A 36 22.61 0.00 13.19
N SER A 37 22.71 -0.17 11.87
CA SER A 37 22.04 0.67 10.87
C SER A 37 20.54 0.39 10.72
N ALA A 38 19.95 -0.52 11.51
CA ALA A 38 18.54 -0.89 11.38
C ALA A 38 17.59 -0.06 12.28
N PHE A 39 18.13 0.84 13.11
CA PHE A 39 17.38 1.59 14.12
C PHE A 39 17.72 3.09 14.20
N GLN A 40 18.52 3.63 13.26
CA GLN A 40 18.88 5.06 13.21
C GLN A 40 17.62 5.93 13.35
N CYS A 41 16.60 5.61 12.55
CA CYS A 41 15.26 6.24 12.55
C CYS A 41 14.38 6.04 13.80
N SER A 42 14.97 5.70 14.95
CA SER A 42 14.28 5.43 16.22
C SER A 42 15.19 5.45 17.46
N ASP A 43 16.47 5.83 17.33
CA ASP A 43 17.44 5.82 18.42
C ASP A 43 17.74 7.19 19.05
N GLY A 44 17.13 8.27 18.53
CA GLY A 44 17.19 9.63 19.07
C GLY A 44 18.56 10.29 18.91
N ILE A 45 19.36 9.82 17.95
CA ILE A 45 20.69 10.33 17.63
C ILE A 45 20.67 10.75 16.17
N ASP A 46 21.10 11.98 15.91
CA ASP A 46 21.41 12.49 14.56
C ASP A 46 22.62 11.69 14.01
N ASN A 47 22.35 10.65 13.20
CA ASN A 47 23.40 9.73 12.74
C ASN A 47 24.13 10.20 11.47
N ASP A 48 23.59 11.15 10.70
CA ASP A 48 24.21 11.69 9.47
C ASP A 48 24.85 13.09 9.67
N GLY A 49 24.31 13.89 10.58
CA GLY A 49 24.77 15.23 10.95
C GLY A 49 23.88 16.39 10.48
N ASP A 50 22.68 16.15 9.92
CA ASP A 50 21.78 17.19 9.41
C ASP A 50 21.00 17.97 10.50
N ARG A 51 20.98 17.43 11.73
CA ARG A 51 20.33 17.91 12.97
C ARG A 51 18.84 17.58 13.12
N LEU A 52 18.29 16.78 12.22
CA LEU A 52 17.03 16.09 12.39
C LEU A 52 17.32 14.71 13.01
N VAL A 53 16.28 14.05 13.52
CA VAL A 53 16.41 12.76 14.23
C VAL A 53 15.16 11.92 14.04
N ASP A 54 15.32 10.60 13.99
CA ASP A 54 14.24 9.62 13.96
C ASP A 54 13.22 9.90 12.82
N LEU A 55 11.95 10.07 13.14
CA LEU A 55 10.89 10.38 12.17
C LEU A 55 10.79 11.87 11.82
N ALA A 56 11.61 12.73 12.42
CA ALA A 56 11.79 14.11 11.97
C ALA A 56 12.87 14.21 10.89
N ASP A 57 13.73 13.20 10.75
CA ASP A 57 14.72 13.05 9.68
C ASP A 57 14.04 12.59 8.37
N PRO A 58 14.20 13.32 7.24
CA PRO A 58 13.62 12.93 5.95
C PRO A 58 14.21 11.64 5.35
N GLY A 59 15.49 11.34 5.59
CA GLY A 59 16.14 10.09 5.18
C GLY A 59 15.51 8.84 5.81
N CYS A 60 14.77 9.02 6.90
CA CYS A 60 13.96 7.98 7.51
C CYS A 60 12.61 7.70 6.82
N LEU A 61 12.20 8.48 5.80
CA LEU A 61 11.02 8.24 4.97
C LEU A 61 9.73 7.93 5.77
N ASN A 62 9.59 8.53 6.96
CA ASN A 62 8.51 8.27 7.93
C ASN A 62 8.41 6.79 8.42
N ASN A 63 9.51 6.03 8.44
CA ASN A 63 9.53 4.60 8.78
C ASN A 63 10.51 4.26 9.93
N PRO A 64 10.02 4.00 11.16
CA PRO A 64 10.87 3.81 12.35
C PRO A 64 11.52 2.41 12.44
N LEU A 65 11.30 1.53 11.46
CA LEU A 65 11.82 0.15 11.45
C LEU A 65 12.61 -0.18 10.17
N SER A 66 12.74 0.77 9.24
CA SER A 66 13.41 0.59 7.96
C SER A 66 13.61 1.94 7.27
N GLY A 67 14.80 2.51 7.48
CA GLY A 67 15.29 3.74 6.86
C GLY A 67 16.77 3.90 7.21
N SER A 68 17.38 4.99 6.78
CA SER A 68 18.71 5.38 7.22
C SER A 68 18.81 6.89 7.12
N GLU A 69 19.19 7.52 8.23
CA GLU A 69 19.41 8.97 8.30
C GLU A 69 20.53 9.42 7.33
N ASP A 70 21.43 8.52 6.90
CA ASP A 70 22.64 8.79 6.10
C ASP A 70 22.46 9.61 4.78
N THR A 71 21.23 9.91 4.32
CA THR A 71 20.94 10.90 3.25
C THR A 71 19.49 11.41 3.27
N VAL A 72 19.30 12.72 3.44
CA VAL A 72 18.14 13.42 2.82
C VAL A 72 18.36 13.47 1.31
N PRO A 73 17.35 13.15 0.46
CA PRO A 73 17.47 13.32 -0.99
C PRO A 73 17.64 14.79 -1.35
N GLU A 74 18.52 15.12 -2.31
CA GLU A 74 18.82 16.52 -2.69
C GLU A 74 17.53 17.33 -2.99
N CYS A 75 16.46 16.69 -3.49
CA CYS A 75 15.15 17.30 -3.74
C CYS A 75 14.24 17.54 -2.53
N SER A 76 14.73 17.39 -1.31
CA SER A 76 14.00 17.67 -0.05
C SER A 76 14.93 18.11 1.09
N ASP A 77 16.17 18.51 0.81
CA ASP A 77 17.15 18.91 1.84
C ASP A 77 17.19 20.44 2.12
N GLY A 78 16.47 21.23 1.34
CA GLY A 78 16.39 22.69 1.50
C GLY A 78 17.65 23.45 1.08
N VAL A 79 18.55 22.82 0.30
CA VAL A 79 19.79 23.40 -0.20
C VAL A 79 19.82 23.37 -1.73
N ASP A 80 20.09 24.53 -2.34
CA ASP A 80 20.32 24.72 -3.79
C ASP A 80 21.59 23.97 -4.21
N ASN A 81 21.43 22.69 -4.54
CA ASN A 81 22.51 21.72 -4.71
C ASN A 81 23.10 21.73 -6.12
N ASP A 82 22.36 22.20 -7.12
CA ASP A 82 22.86 22.41 -8.48
C ASP A 82 23.37 23.85 -8.74
N GLY A 83 22.89 24.82 -7.95
CA GLY A 83 23.32 26.23 -7.97
C GLY A 83 22.53 27.12 -8.93
N ASP A 84 21.33 26.74 -9.39
CA ASP A 84 20.46 27.55 -10.25
C ASP A 84 19.71 28.67 -9.50
N GLY A 85 19.52 28.51 -8.17
CA GLY A 85 18.83 29.45 -7.29
C GLY A 85 17.37 29.10 -6.95
N LEU A 86 16.91 27.91 -7.32
CA LEU A 86 15.72 27.23 -6.83
C LEU A 86 16.10 26.26 -5.69
N THR A 87 15.14 25.45 -5.20
CA THR A 87 15.33 24.56 -4.05
C THR A 87 14.12 23.65 -3.86
N ASP A 88 14.36 22.36 -3.66
CA ASP A 88 13.41 21.28 -3.39
C ASP A 88 12.30 21.04 -4.43
N TYR A 89 11.75 19.82 -4.39
CA TYR A 89 10.56 19.44 -5.15
C TYR A 89 9.40 20.44 -5.02
N GLY A 90 9.05 21.07 -6.14
CA GLY A 90 7.91 21.97 -6.28
C GLY A 90 8.26 23.46 -6.28
N ALA A 91 9.51 23.83 -6.00
CA ALA A 91 10.07 25.12 -6.40
C ALA A 91 11.25 24.93 -7.37
N ASP A 92 12.05 23.89 -7.18
CA ASP A 92 13.02 23.38 -8.17
C ASP A 92 12.33 22.57 -9.30
N LEU A 93 12.96 22.56 -10.47
CA LEU A 93 12.52 21.85 -11.68
C LEU A 93 13.27 20.55 -11.93
N GLY A 94 14.54 20.41 -11.49
CA GLY A 94 15.30 19.16 -11.60
C GLY A 94 14.71 18.05 -10.71
N CYS A 95 13.86 18.45 -9.77
CA CYS A 95 13.14 17.58 -8.86
C CYS A 95 11.79 17.08 -9.39
N PHE A 96 11.79 15.82 -9.86
CA PHE A 96 10.56 15.11 -10.27
C PHE A 96 9.71 14.58 -9.11
N SER A 97 10.28 14.45 -7.91
CA SER A 97 9.61 13.97 -6.68
C SER A 97 10.38 14.44 -5.43
N PRO A 98 9.76 14.48 -4.24
CA PRO A 98 10.48 14.74 -2.98
C PRO A 98 11.63 13.77 -2.75
N ASP A 99 11.41 12.48 -3.03
CA ASP A 99 12.43 11.42 -2.93
C ASP A 99 13.51 11.48 -4.04
N GLY A 100 13.63 12.61 -4.74
CA GLY A 100 14.54 12.83 -5.86
C GLY A 100 15.99 12.93 -5.40
N ALA A 101 16.85 12.06 -5.96
CA ALA A 101 18.24 11.96 -5.55
C ALA A 101 19.18 13.02 -6.14
N THR A 102 18.68 13.94 -6.98
CA THR A 102 19.44 15.12 -7.42
C THR A 102 18.54 16.27 -7.85
N GLU A 103 18.95 17.50 -7.52
CA GLU A 103 18.29 18.73 -8.01
C GLU A 103 18.79 19.17 -9.38
N VAL A 104 19.87 18.58 -9.91
CA VAL A 104 20.45 19.00 -11.18
C VAL A 104 19.39 18.95 -12.28
N GLU A 105 18.96 20.13 -12.73
CA GLU A 105 18.21 20.28 -13.98
C GLU A 105 19.03 19.59 -15.07
N THR A 106 18.59 18.41 -15.50
CA THR A 106 19.09 17.79 -16.72
C THR A 106 18.84 18.83 -17.80
N PRO A 107 19.89 19.46 -18.39
CA PRO A 107 19.67 20.57 -19.29
C PRO A 107 18.76 20.04 -20.39
N ALA A 108 17.61 20.69 -20.57
CA ALA A 108 16.53 20.22 -21.43
C ALA A 108 17.14 19.63 -22.71
N GLU A 109 16.97 18.33 -22.94
CA GLU A 109 17.79 17.55 -23.91
C GLU A 109 17.87 18.26 -25.27
N CYS A 110 16.77 18.91 -25.65
CA CYS A 110 16.58 19.87 -26.74
C CYS A 110 17.42 21.17 -26.74
N SER A 111 18.40 21.31 -25.87
CA SER A 111 19.23 22.51 -25.65
C SER A 111 20.60 22.24 -24.99
N ASP A 112 20.95 20.97 -24.76
CA ASP A 112 22.17 20.57 -24.04
C ASP A 112 23.41 20.41 -24.96
N GLY A 113 23.19 20.40 -26.28
CA GLY A 113 24.23 20.24 -27.30
C GLY A 113 24.64 18.79 -27.56
N LEU A 114 23.82 17.81 -27.21
CA LEU A 114 23.99 16.38 -27.45
C LEU A 114 22.80 15.80 -28.23
N ASP A 115 23.13 14.99 -29.23
CA ASP A 115 22.21 14.07 -29.93
C ASP A 115 21.82 12.95 -28.96
N ASN A 116 20.71 13.15 -28.22
CA ASN A 116 20.28 12.31 -27.09
C ASN A 116 19.39 11.14 -27.54
N ASP A 117 18.60 11.31 -28.61
CA ASP A 117 17.81 10.23 -29.22
C ASP A 117 18.60 9.38 -30.25
N GLY A 118 19.66 9.94 -30.83
CA GLY A 118 20.56 9.27 -31.79
C GLY A 118 20.17 9.40 -33.27
N ASP A 119 19.29 10.34 -33.65
CA ASP A 119 18.88 10.56 -35.04
C ASP A 119 19.92 11.34 -35.88
N GLY A 120 20.74 12.18 -35.22
CA GLY A 120 21.85 12.92 -35.81
C GLY A 120 21.64 14.43 -36.02
N GLU A 121 20.49 15.00 -35.65
CA GLU A 121 20.41 16.40 -35.24
C GLU A 121 20.83 16.51 -33.74
N THR A 122 20.41 17.49 -32.92
CA THR A 122 21.14 17.81 -31.64
C THR A 122 20.46 18.79 -30.66
N ASP A 123 19.68 19.76 -31.17
CA ASP A 123 19.09 20.83 -30.35
C ASP A 123 17.97 21.56 -31.13
N PHE A 124 16.97 22.08 -30.43
CA PHE A 124 16.04 23.06 -31.00
C PHE A 124 16.78 24.33 -31.48
N PRO A 125 16.48 24.90 -32.67
CA PRO A 125 15.35 24.62 -33.56
C PRO A 125 15.70 23.76 -34.78
N ASP A 126 16.92 23.26 -34.85
CA ASP A 126 17.39 22.50 -36.01
C ASP A 126 16.80 21.06 -35.92
N ASP A 127 16.74 20.51 -34.71
CA ASP A 127 16.01 19.29 -34.31
C ASP A 127 14.47 19.39 -34.42
N LYS A 128 13.75 18.30 -34.72
CA LYS A 128 12.25 18.26 -34.73
C LYS A 128 11.66 17.37 -33.66
N GLY A 129 12.47 16.55 -32.99
CA GLY A 129 12.12 15.94 -31.71
C GLY A 129 11.72 16.92 -30.62
N CYS A 130 12.19 18.15 -30.79
CA CYS A 130 12.02 19.25 -29.86
C CYS A 130 10.96 20.26 -30.30
N GLY A 131 9.87 20.37 -29.56
CA GLY A 131 8.88 21.43 -29.71
C GLY A 131 9.41 22.80 -29.27
N SER A 132 10.34 22.81 -28.30
CA SER A 132 11.07 23.97 -27.83
C SER A 132 12.43 23.61 -27.22
N GLY A 133 13.39 24.55 -27.23
CA GLY A 133 14.67 24.44 -26.51
C GLY A 133 14.55 24.63 -24.99
N SER A 134 13.41 24.21 -24.43
CA SER A 134 13.14 24.06 -23.00
C SER A 134 12.33 22.78 -22.73
N ASP A 135 12.17 21.91 -23.73
CA ASP A 135 11.51 20.62 -23.57
C ASP A 135 12.51 19.65 -22.93
N PRO A 136 12.16 19.01 -21.80
CA PRO A 136 13.13 18.27 -20.99
C PRO A 136 13.64 16.98 -21.64
N LEU A 137 12.96 16.51 -22.69
CA LEU A 137 13.29 15.29 -23.42
C LEU A 137 13.33 15.56 -24.92
N GLU A 138 14.33 15.00 -25.59
CA GLU A 138 14.45 14.94 -27.04
C GLU A 138 13.80 13.63 -27.51
N PHE A 139 12.78 13.74 -28.35
CA PHE A 139 12.04 12.60 -28.88
C PHE A 139 12.48 12.32 -30.32
N PRO A 140 12.56 11.06 -30.80
CA PRO A 140 12.84 10.80 -32.22
C PRO A 140 11.90 11.57 -33.15
N ASP A 141 12.48 12.28 -34.13
CA ASP A 141 11.85 13.08 -35.21
C ASP A 141 10.35 12.72 -35.40
N ILE A 142 9.46 13.50 -34.78
CA ILE A 142 8.02 13.18 -34.71
C ILE A 142 7.36 13.58 -36.03
N ALA A 143 7.16 12.60 -36.91
CA ALA A 143 6.63 12.81 -38.27
C ALA A 143 5.35 13.66 -38.32
N CYS A 144 4.45 13.53 -37.35
CA CYS A 144 3.20 14.31 -37.27
C CYS A 144 3.35 15.78 -36.80
N GLN A 145 4.58 16.30 -36.65
CA GLN A 145 4.89 17.69 -36.29
C GLN A 145 6.10 18.29 -37.03
N ASP A 146 6.77 17.56 -37.93
CA ASP A 146 8.01 18.01 -38.56
C ASP A 146 7.80 18.97 -39.76
N GLY A 147 6.54 19.10 -40.23
CA GLY A 147 6.16 19.91 -41.37
C GLY A 147 6.48 19.29 -42.74
N LEU A 148 6.65 17.97 -42.81
CA LEU A 148 6.90 17.19 -44.01
C LEU A 148 5.82 16.12 -44.23
N ASP A 149 5.37 16.01 -45.48
CA ASP A 149 4.56 14.92 -46.03
C ASP A 149 5.41 13.63 -46.07
N ASN A 150 5.40 12.87 -44.97
CA ASN A 150 6.32 11.77 -44.69
C ASN A 150 5.81 10.41 -45.21
N ASP A 151 4.49 10.24 -45.31
CA ASP A 151 3.87 9.08 -45.95
C ASP A 151 3.67 9.26 -47.48
N GLY A 152 3.51 10.51 -47.93
CA GLY A 152 3.33 10.88 -49.34
C GLY A 152 1.87 11.10 -49.78
N ASP A 153 0.90 11.19 -48.87
CA ASP A 153 -0.53 11.43 -49.18
C ASP A 153 -0.81 12.89 -49.62
N GLY A 154 0.03 13.84 -49.19
CA GLY A 154 -0.07 15.28 -49.48
C GLY A 154 -0.68 16.15 -48.37
N LEU A 155 -0.96 15.55 -47.22
CA LEU A 155 -1.09 16.15 -45.89
C LEU A 155 0.31 16.03 -45.19
N ILE A 156 0.45 16.52 -43.96
CA ILE A 156 1.77 17.08 -43.49
C ILE A 156 1.97 17.09 -41.96
N ASP A 157 0.90 17.24 -41.16
CA ASP A 157 1.02 17.42 -39.70
C ASP A 157 -0.34 17.16 -39.01
N TYR A 158 -0.30 16.78 -37.74
CA TYR A 158 -1.47 16.64 -36.87
C TYR A 158 -2.48 17.80 -36.97
N GLY A 159 -3.71 17.45 -37.35
CA GLY A 159 -4.82 18.38 -37.49
C GLY A 159 -4.95 19.04 -38.86
N GLN A 160 -4.02 18.81 -39.80
CA GLN A 160 -4.32 18.78 -41.23
C GLN A 160 -4.40 17.34 -41.73
N ASP A 161 -3.51 16.50 -41.21
CA ASP A 161 -3.45 15.07 -41.40
C ASP A 161 -4.46 14.32 -40.50
N PRO A 162 -5.33 13.44 -41.05
CA PRO A 162 -6.20 12.54 -40.29
C PRO A 162 -5.51 11.27 -39.79
N GLU A 163 -4.38 10.89 -40.40
CA GLU A 163 -3.63 9.68 -40.05
C GLU A 163 -2.72 9.91 -38.84
N CYS A 164 -2.37 11.17 -38.57
CA CYS A 164 -1.91 11.62 -37.25
C CYS A 164 -3.07 11.65 -36.22
N THR A 165 -3.14 10.65 -35.34
CA THR A 165 -4.16 10.58 -34.27
C THR A 165 -3.83 11.49 -33.08
N SER A 166 -2.54 11.76 -32.87
CA SER A 166 -2.00 12.74 -31.94
C SER A 166 -0.85 13.52 -32.57
N SER A 167 -0.46 14.65 -31.97
CA SER A 167 0.73 15.39 -32.41
C SER A 167 2.04 14.69 -32.02
N LEU A 168 2.00 13.66 -31.18
CA LEU A 168 3.18 12.92 -30.71
C LEU A 168 3.36 11.59 -31.45
N ASP A 169 2.62 11.37 -32.54
CA ASP A 169 2.70 10.14 -33.33
C ASP A 169 3.98 10.19 -34.20
N THR A 170 4.85 9.20 -34.00
CA THR A 170 6.20 9.13 -34.61
C THR A 170 6.19 8.72 -36.09
N ASP A 171 5.02 8.40 -36.63
CA ASP A 171 4.80 8.18 -38.06
C ASP A 171 3.41 8.72 -38.45
N GLU A 172 3.30 9.21 -39.68
CA GLU A 172 2.00 9.63 -40.27
C GLU A 172 1.19 8.43 -40.80
N LEU A 173 1.66 7.19 -40.60
CA LEU A 173 0.99 5.96 -41.06
C LEU A 173 -0.12 5.49 -40.08
N GLY A 174 -0.55 6.39 -39.20
CA GLY A 174 -1.28 6.09 -37.96
C GLY A 174 -2.81 6.04 -38.06
N GLY A 175 -3.44 6.19 -39.24
CA GLY A 175 -4.89 6.36 -39.31
C GLY A 175 -5.62 5.90 -40.57
N ILE A 176 -5.33 4.66 -40.94
CA ILE A 176 -6.19 3.74 -41.69
C ILE A 176 -6.54 4.13 -43.13
N THR A 177 -5.68 3.67 -44.05
CA THR A 177 -6.01 3.43 -45.46
C THR A 177 -7.32 2.62 -45.57
N ILE A 178 -8.33 3.16 -46.27
CA ILE A 178 -9.57 2.43 -46.54
C ILE A 178 -9.35 1.55 -47.77
N GLU A 179 -8.67 0.42 -47.58
CA GLU A 179 -8.28 -0.54 -48.63
C GLU A 179 -9.46 -0.89 -49.54
N CYS A 180 -10.67 -1.02 -48.99
CA CYS A 180 -11.92 -1.30 -49.73
C CYS A 180 -12.45 -0.16 -50.62
N SER A 181 -11.68 0.91 -50.82
CA SER A 181 -12.05 2.06 -51.66
C SER A 181 -10.87 2.84 -52.28
N ASP A 182 -9.64 2.35 -52.16
CA ASP A 182 -8.42 3.06 -52.61
C ASP A 182 -8.05 2.79 -54.08
N GLY A 183 -8.64 1.76 -54.71
CA GLY A 183 -8.39 1.35 -56.08
C GLY A 183 -7.18 0.44 -56.28
N ILE A 184 -6.71 -0.25 -55.24
CA ILE A 184 -5.59 -1.19 -55.23
C ILE A 184 -6.06 -2.55 -54.70
N ASP A 185 -5.72 -3.61 -55.44
CA ASP A 185 -5.80 -5.02 -55.04
C ASP A 185 -4.76 -5.25 -53.92
N ASN A 186 -5.18 -5.03 -52.67
CA ASN A 186 -4.31 -4.97 -51.49
C ASN A 186 -4.09 -6.37 -50.90
N ASP A 187 -5.10 -7.26 -50.99
CA ASP A 187 -4.97 -8.65 -50.55
C ASP A 187 -4.39 -9.61 -51.62
N GLY A 188 -4.46 -9.24 -52.90
CA GLY A 188 -3.92 -10.00 -54.02
C GLY A 188 -4.84 -11.08 -54.61
N ASP A 189 -6.14 -11.10 -54.28
CA ASP A 189 -7.13 -12.04 -54.81
C ASP A 189 -7.53 -11.73 -56.27
N GLY A 190 -7.37 -10.47 -56.69
CA GLY A 190 -7.63 -9.99 -58.04
C GLY A 190 -8.97 -9.27 -58.25
N ALA A 191 -9.77 -9.07 -57.20
CA ALA A 191 -10.62 -7.90 -57.02
C ALA A 191 -9.80 -6.70 -56.50
N ILE A 192 -10.43 -5.61 -56.05
CA ILE A 192 -9.81 -4.25 -55.97
C ILE A 192 -10.54 -3.30 -55.01
N ASP A 193 -11.88 -3.33 -54.98
CA ASP A 193 -12.72 -2.39 -54.21
C ASP A 193 -14.14 -2.95 -54.03
N PHE A 194 -14.82 -2.53 -52.96
CA PHE A 194 -16.27 -2.71 -52.84
C PHE A 194 -17.01 -1.99 -54.00
N PRO A 195 -18.05 -2.59 -54.65
CA PRO A 195 -18.78 -3.82 -54.28
C PRO A 195 -18.38 -5.07 -55.08
N ASP A 196 -17.41 -4.93 -55.98
CA ASP A 196 -16.97 -6.04 -56.82
C ASP A 196 -16.06 -6.98 -56.01
N ASP A 197 -15.32 -6.44 -55.04
CA ASP A 197 -14.59 -7.16 -54.01
C ASP A 197 -15.50 -7.87 -52.98
N LYS A 198 -15.02 -9.00 -52.41
CA LYS A 198 -15.72 -9.83 -51.39
C LYS A 198 -15.01 -9.86 -50.04
N GLY A 199 -13.72 -9.53 -49.97
CA GLY A 199 -13.03 -9.15 -48.74
C GLY A 199 -13.69 -7.96 -48.04
N CYS A 200 -14.27 -7.07 -48.84
CA CYS A 200 -14.94 -5.86 -48.39
C CYS A 200 -16.45 -6.01 -48.16
N ALA A 201 -16.92 -5.80 -46.92
CA ALA A 201 -18.36 -5.75 -46.62
C ALA A 201 -19.00 -4.41 -47.05
N ASN A 202 -18.24 -3.30 -47.05
CA ASN A 202 -18.63 -1.98 -47.59
C ASN A 202 -17.41 -1.08 -47.91
N SER A 203 -17.60 -0.04 -48.71
CA SER A 203 -16.55 0.93 -49.13
C SER A 203 -16.12 1.93 -48.05
N SER A 204 -16.19 1.54 -46.78
CA SER A 204 -15.63 2.27 -45.65
C SER A 204 -14.96 1.31 -44.66
N ASP A 205 -14.84 0.03 -45.03
CA ASP A 205 -14.05 -0.95 -44.31
C ASP A 205 -12.57 -0.72 -44.61
N THR A 206 -11.77 -0.85 -43.57
CA THR A 206 -10.38 -0.40 -43.55
C THR A 206 -9.38 -1.46 -44.01
N LEU A 207 -9.84 -2.67 -44.30
CA LEU A 207 -9.00 -3.79 -44.71
C LEU A 207 -9.73 -4.60 -45.80
N GLU A 208 -9.00 -4.95 -46.85
CA GLU A 208 -9.39 -5.92 -47.87
C GLU A 208 -8.91 -7.32 -47.39
N PHE A 209 -9.77 -8.33 -47.45
CA PHE A 209 -9.51 -9.66 -46.87
C PHE A 209 -9.57 -10.75 -47.95
N PRO A 210 -8.50 -11.54 -48.15
CA PRO A 210 -8.39 -12.44 -49.29
C PRO A 210 -9.44 -13.56 -49.28
N GLU A 211 -10.14 -13.74 -50.41
CA GLU A 211 -11.14 -14.78 -50.73
C GLU A 211 -11.83 -15.40 -49.50
N ILE A 212 -12.71 -14.63 -48.86
CA ILE A 212 -13.47 -15.04 -47.67
C ILE A 212 -14.45 -16.18 -47.99
N GLN A 213 -14.09 -17.40 -47.61
CA GLN A 213 -14.90 -18.61 -47.86
C GLN A 213 -16.31 -18.51 -47.23
N CYS A 214 -16.41 -17.88 -46.06
CA CYS A 214 -17.68 -17.66 -45.34
C CYS A 214 -18.67 -16.70 -46.03
N GLN A 215 -18.43 -16.27 -47.29
CA GLN A 215 -19.36 -15.48 -48.11
C GLN A 215 -19.37 -15.85 -49.61
N ASP A 216 -18.67 -16.91 -50.04
CA ASP A 216 -18.50 -17.22 -51.47
C ASP A 216 -19.63 -18.09 -52.08
N GLY A 217 -20.48 -18.69 -51.23
CA GLY A 217 -21.56 -19.58 -51.61
C GLY A 217 -21.14 -21.02 -51.95
N ILE A 218 -19.98 -21.46 -51.48
CA ILE A 218 -19.36 -22.76 -51.76
C ILE A 218 -18.99 -23.46 -50.45
N ASP A 219 -19.38 -24.73 -50.33
CA ASP A 219 -19.01 -25.66 -49.26
C ASP A 219 -17.52 -26.01 -49.42
N ASN A 220 -16.67 -25.24 -48.74
CA ASN A 220 -15.21 -25.25 -48.88
C ASN A 220 -14.54 -26.22 -47.91
N ASP A 221 -15.13 -26.44 -46.72
CA ASP A 221 -14.65 -27.45 -45.76
C ASP A 221 -15.18 -28.87 -46.05
N GLY A 222 -16.34 -28.98 -46.71
CA GLY A 222 -16.96 -30.22 -47.15
C GLY A 222 -18.00 -30.82 -46.19
N ASP A 223 -18.47 -30.08 -45.17
CA ASP A 223 -19.50 -30.53 -44.23
C ASP A 223 -20.94 -30.47 -44.79
N GLY A 224 -21.16 -29.68 -45.85
CA GLY A 224 -22.44 -29.53 -46.53
C GLY A 224 -23.28 -28.31 -46.12
N LEU A 225 -22.75 -27.44 -45.26
CA LEU A 225 -23.20 -26.08 -45.03
C LEU A 225 -22.39 -25.10 -45.91
N THR A 226 -22.76 -23.82 -45.91
CA THR A 226 -22.12 -22.77 -46.73
C THR A 226 -22.38 -21.41 -46.12
N ASP A 227 -21.36 -20.56 -46.03
CA ASP A 227 -21.45 -19.16 -45.62
C ASP A 227 -21.91 -18.87 -44.18
N TYR A 228 -21.50 -17.70 -43.70
CA TYR A 228 -21.94 -17.10 -42.45
C TYR A 228 -23.46 -17.09 -42.27
N GLY A 229 -23.89 -17.69 -41.16
CA GLY A 229 -25.29 -17.74 -40.75
C GLY A 229 -26.07 -18.92 -41.33
N GLN A 230 -25.47 -19.78 -42.16
CA GLN A 230 -25.94 -21.16 -42.36
C GLN A 230 -24.90 -22.17 -41.88
N ASP A 231 -23.61 -21.89 -42.04
CA ASP A 231 -22.50 -22.59 -41.39
C ASP A 231 -22.22 -21.99 -39.99
N PRO A 232 -22.26 -22.80 -38.90
CA PRO A 232 -21.86 -22.39 -37.55
C PRO A 232 -20.36 -22.11 -37.36
N LYS A 233 -19.49 -22.64 -38.23
CA LYS A 233 -18.03 -22.44 -38.15
C LYS A 233 -17.62 -21.05 -38.63
N CYS A 234 -18.41 -20.47 -39.53
CA CYS A 234 -18.38 -19.05 -39.81
C CYS A 234 -18.99 -18.28 -38.63
N THR A 235 -18.15 -17.85 -37.68
CA THR A 235 -18.55 -17.08 -36.50
C THR A 235 -18.76 -15.60 -36.80
N ASN A 236 -18.14 -15.11 -37.87
CA ASN A 236 -18.19 -13.76 -38.42
C ASN A 236 -18.30 -13.89 -39.96
N PRO A 237 -19.07 -13.03 -40.67
CA PRO A 237 -19.03 -12.98 -42.13
C PRO A 237 -17.62 -12.75 -42.71
N LEU A 238 -16.68 -12.20 -41.94
CA LEU A 238 -15.30 -11.97 -42.38
C LEU A 238 -14.32 -13.13 -42.06
N ASP A 239 -14.80 -14.29 -41.59
CA ASP A 239 -13.92 -15.43 -41.30
C ASP A 239 -13.35 -16.03 -42.60
N SER A 240 -12.01 -16.09 -42.70
CA SER A 240 -11.28 -16.40 -43.93
C SER A 240 -11.44 -17.84 -44.43
N ASP A 241 -11.83 -18.77 -43.56
CA ASP A 241 -12.11 -20.16 -43.92
C ASP A 241 -13.28 -20.73 -43.11
N GLU A 242 -14.00 -21.69 -43.73
CA GLU A 242 -15.09 -22.43 -43.08
C GLU A 242 -14.57 -23.49 -42.08
N VAL A 243 -13.26 -23.51 -41.79
CA VAL A 243 -12.62 -24.47 -40.87
C VAL A 243 -12.41 -23.85 -39.48
N GLY A 244 -12.28 -22.52 -39.39
CA GLY A 244 -12.00 -21.72 -38.21
C GLY A 244 -13.15 -21.54 -37.22
N GLY A 245 -14.04 -22.52 -37.11
CA GLY A 245 -15.15 -22.51 -36.17
C GLY A 245 -14.77 -22.88 -34.74
N VAL A 246 -15.54 -22.39 -33.77
CA VAL A 246 -15.57 -23.01 -32.43
C VAL A 246 -16.21 -24.38 -32.59
N VAL A 247 -15.42 -25.44 -32.44
CA VAL A 247 -15.96 -26.80 -32.40
C VAL A 247 -16.76 -26.94 -31.12
N TYR A 248 -18.06 -27.12 -31.26
CA TYR A 248 -18.94 -27.47 -30.16
C TYR A 248 -18.96 -28.99 -30.06
N GLU A 249 -18.05 -29.56 -29.28
CA GLU A 249 -17.94 -31.01 -29.06
C GLU A 249 -19.30 -31.63 -28.65
N CYS A 250 -20.16 -30.83 -27.99
CA CYS A 250 -21.52 -31.18 -27.60
C CYS A 250 -22.62 -31.09 -28.69
N SER A 251 -22.26 -30.81 -29.94
CA SER A 251 -23.18 -30.86 -31.10
C SER A 251 -22.52 -31.27 -32.44
N ASP A 252 -21.32 -31.85 -32.41
CA ASP A 252 -20.57 -32.23 -33.62
C ASP A 252 -20.85 -33.66 -34.12
N GLY A 253 -21.59 -34.47 -33.35
CA GLY A 253 -21.94 -35.84 -33.70
C GLY A 253 -20.87 -36.90 -33.42
N ILE A 254 -19.89 -36.58 -32.57
CA ILE A 254 -18.77 -37.45 -32.18
C ILE A 254 -18.70 -37.57 -30.65
N ASP A 255 -18.71 -38.82 -30.17
CA ASP A 255 -18.30 -39.24 -28.82
C ASP A 255 -16.82 -38.84 -28.60
N ASN A 256 -16.60 -37.61 -28.13
CA ASN A 256 -15.31 -36.94 -28.02
C ASN A 256 -14.62 -37.29 -26.69
N ASP A 257 -15.40 -37.53 -25.64
CA ASP A 257 -14.89 -37.95 -24.32
C ASP A 257 -14.71 -39.47 -24.15
N GLY A 258 -15.46 -40.28 -24.91
CA GLY A 258 -15.38 -41.73 -24.92
C GLY A 258 -16.33 -42.47 -23.96
N ASP A 259 -17.33 -41.83 -23.37
CA ASP A 259 -18.31 -42.45 -22.47
C ASP A 259 -19.40 -43.27 -23.23
N GLY A 260 -19.68 -42.90 -24.48
CA GLY A 260 -20.62 -43.58 -25.38
C GLY A 260 -21.99 -42.93 -25.55
N ALA A 261 -22.23 -41.77 -24.93
CA ALA A 261 -23.06 -40.71 -25.50
C ALA A 261 -22.26 -39.94 -26.59
N ILE A 262 -22.76 -38.79 -27.09
CA ILE A 262 -22.35 -38.23 -28.40
C ILE A 262 -22.64 -36.72 -28.54
N ASP A 263 -23.78 -36.25 -28.04
CA ASP A 263 -24.25 -34.86 -28.20
C ASP A 263 -25.35 -34.52 -27.17
N PHE A 264 -25.48 -33.24 -26.82
CA PHE A 264 -26.66 -32.73 -26.11
C PHE A 264 -27.97 -32.98 -26.92
N PRO A 265 -29.09 -33.42 -26.30
CA PRO A 265 -29.37 -33.54 -24.87
C PRO A 265 -29.32 -35.00 -24.35
N ASP A 266 -28.86 -35.93 -25.17
CA ASP A 266 -28.74 -37.34 -24.76
C ASP A 266 -27.43 -37.57 -23.98
N ASP A 267 -26.43 -36.71 -24.22
CA ASP A 267 -25.18 -36.58 -23.46
C ASP A 267 -25.33 -35.80 -22.14
N LYS A 268 -24.55 -36.18 -21.12
CA LYS A 268 -24.52 -35.57 -19.78
C LYS A 268 -23.26 -34.77 -19.46
N GLY A 269 -22.20 -34.94 -20.23
CA GLY A 269 -21.06 -34.02 -20.26
C GLY A 269 -21.43 -32.62 -20.73
N CYS A 270 -22.51 -32.54 -21.51
CA CYS A 270 -22.97 -31.31 -22.15
C CYS A 270 -24.09 -30.63 -21.36
N ALA A 271 -23.86 -29.41 -20.86
CA ALA A 271 -24.94 -28.60 -20.29
C ALA A 271 -25.87 -28.04 -21.38
N ASN A 272 -25.34 -27.78 -22.58
CA ASN A 272 -26.07 -27.42 -23.79
C ASN A 272 -25.25 -27.70 -25.07
N GLY A 273 -25.90 -27.72 -26.23
CA GLY A 273 -25.24 -28.02 -27.52
C GLY A 273 -24.25 -26.96 -28.03
N ASN A 274 -24.13 -25.80 -27.39
CA ASN A 274 -23.11 -24.79 -27.71
C ASN A 274 -21.91 -24.85 -26.73
N ASP A 275 -21.78 -25.92 -25.93
CA ASP A 275 -20.60 -26.14 -25.12
C ASP A 275 -19.45 -26.65 -26.00
N THR A 276 -18.25 -26.10 -25.76
CA THR A 276 -17.05 -26.33 -26.59
C THR A 276 -16.23 -27.53 -26.14
N LEU A 277 -16.68 -28.23 -25.11
CA LEU A 277 -16.01 -29.38 -24.50
C LEU A 277 -17.09 -30.37 -24.04
N GLU A 278 -16.90 -31.63 -24.42
CA GLU A 278 -17.65 -32.77 -23.89
C GLU A 278 -16.87 -33.36 -22.69
N PHE A 279 -17.58 -33.74 -21.62
CA PHE A 279 -16.98 -34.14 -20.34
C PHE A 279 -17.52 -35.51 -19.89
N PRO A 280 -16.68 -36.51 -19.58
CA PRO A 280 -17.16 -37.86 -19.28
C PRO A 280 -18.23 -37.90 -18.20
N ASP A 281 -19.37 -38.55 -18.48
CA ASP A 281 -20.47 -38.97 -17.59
C ASP A 281 -20.40 -38.32 -16.18
N ILE A 282 -20.80 -37.05 -16.11
CA ILE A 282 -20.63 -36.19 -14.93
C ILE A 282 -21.53 -36.70 -13.78
N GLN A 283 -20.91 -37.18 -12.70
CA GLN A 283 -21.66 -37.77 -11.57
C GLN A 283 -22.66 -36.79 -10.95
N CYS A 284 -22.29 -35.51 -10.85
CA CYS A 284 -23.16 -34.43 -10.37
C CYS A 284 -24.37 -34.09 -11.28
N GLN A 285 -24.69 -34.89 -12.30
CA GLN A 285 -25.88 -34.77 -13.15
C GLN A 285 -26.50 -36.12 -13.59
N ASP A 286 -26.04 -37.28 -13.10
CA ASP A 286 -26.47 -38.59 -13.58
C ASP A 286 -27.74 -39.15 -12.86
N GLY A 287 -28.12 -38.56 -11.72
CA GLY A 287 -29.24 -38.95 -10.88
C GLY A 287 -28.98 -40.18 -9.99
N ILE A 288 -27.73 -40.47 -9.68
CA ILE A 288 -27.26 -41.64 -8.93
C ILE A 288 -26.30 -41.21 -7.82
N ASP A 289 -26.64 -41.58 -6.59
CA ASP A 289 -25.81 -41.50 -5.38
C ASP A 289 -24.54 -42.35 -5.58
N ASN A 290 -23.48 -41.72 -6.08
CA ASN A 290 -22.24 -42.34 -6.52
C ASN A 290 -21.18 -42.37 -5.42
N ASP A 291 -21.23 -41.43 -4.47
CA ASP A 291 -20.36 -41.37 -3.30
C ASP A 291 -20.88 -42.23 -2.11
N GLY A 292 -22.20 -42.39 -2.01
CA GLY A 292 -22.89 -43.21 -1.02
C GLY A 292 -23.43 -42.45 0.20
N ASP A 293 -23.45 -41.12 0.21
CA ASP A 293 -23.99 -40.29 1.29
C ASP A 293 -25.54 -40.19 1.27
N GLY A 294 -26.16 -40.48 0.12
CA GLY A 294 -27.61 -40.50 -0.05
C GLY A 294 -28.24 -39.23 -0.64
N LEU A 295 -27.42 -38.24 -0.99
CA LEU A 295 -27.75 -37.12 -1.87
C LEU A 295 -27.41 -37.50 -3.33
N THR A 296 -27.80 -36.66 -4.29
CA THR A 296 -27.60 -36.92 -5.73
C THR A 296 -27.60 -35.61 -6.51
N ASP A 297 -26.65 -35.42 -7.42
CA ASP A 297 -26.57 -34.29 -8.35
C ASP A 297 -26.39 -32.89 -7.73
N TYR A 298 -25.84 -31.99 -8.56
CA TYR A 298 -25.72 -30.56 -8.29
C TYR A 298 -27.03 -29.93 -7.79
N GLY A 299 -26.94 -29.32 -6.61
CA GLY A 299 -28.03 -28.60 -5.97
C GLY A 299 -28.94 -29.45 -5.10
N GLN A 300 -28.70 -30.77 -4.98
CA GLN A 300 -29.16 -31.58 -3.84
C GLN A 300 -27.99 -32.19 -3.08
N ASP A 301 -26.93 -32.62 -3.78
CA ASP A 301 -25.60 -32.91 -3.25
C ASP A 301 -24.78 -31.59 -3.15
N PRO A 302 -24.30 -31.21 -1.95
CA PRO A 302 -23.48 -30.00 -1.77
C PRO A 302 -21.97 -30.20 -1.95
N LYS A 303 -21.47 -31.43 -2.15
CA LYS A 303 -20.12 -31.67 -2.69
C LYS A 303 -20.04 -31.27 -4.16
N CYS A 304 -21.14 -31.41 -4.89
CA CYS A 304 -21.32 -30.83 -6.21
C CYS A 304 -21.46 -29.30 -6.12
N THR A 305 -20.35 -28.57 -6.26
CA THR A 305 -20.31 -27.09 -6.26
C THR A 305 -20.74 -26.47 -7.59
N SER A 306 -20.70 -27.27 -8.66
CA SER A 306 -21.05 -26.95 -10.04
C SER A 306 -21.78 -28.13 -10.68
N PRO A 307 -22.71 -27.92 -11.64
CA PRO A 307 -23.25 -29.02 -12.44
C PRO A 307 -22.18 -29.67 -13.33
N LEU A 308 -21.02 -29.04 -13.52
CA LEU A 308 -19.90 -29.60 -14.28
C LEU A 308 -18.85 -30.31 -13.41
N ASP A 309 -19.09 -30.50 -12.11
CA ASP A 309 -18.14 -31.20 -11.23
C ASP A 309 -18.17 -32.72 -11.53
N PRO A 310 -17.01 -33.32 -11.90
CA PRO A 310 -16.99 -34.64 -12.54
C PRO A 310 -17.29 -35.80 -11.58
N ASP A 311 -17.09 -35.62 -10.27
CA ASP A 311 -17.34 -36.65 -9.27
C ASP A 311 -17.96 -36.07 -7.99
N GLU A 312 -18.91 -36.81 -7.40
CA GLU A 312 -19.60 -36.46 -6.14
C GLU A 312 -18.66 -36.56 -4.92
N PHE A 313 -17.42 -37.05 -5.09
CA PHE A 313 -16.41 -37.10 -4.02
C PHE A 313 -15.62 -35.79 -3.88
N ALA A 314 -15.72 -34.86 -4.84
CA ALA A 314 -14.88 -33.67 -4.95
C ALA A 314 -15.51 -32.41 -4.31
N GLY A 315 -15.86 -32.49 -3.02
CA GLY A 315 -16.32 -31.36 -2.23
C GLY A 315 -15.73 -31.31 -0.83
N THR A 316 -16.03 -30.24 -0.09
CA THR A 316 -15.89 -30.24 1.37
C THR A 316 -17.15 -30.85 1.97
N ASP A 317 -16.99 -31.89 2.81
CA ASP A 317 -18.08 -32.36 3.67
C ASP A 317 -18.64 -31.15 4.44
N ILE A 318 -19.96 -31.01 4.45
CA ILE A 318 -20.66 -29.93 5.14
C ILE A 318 -21.21 -30.51 6.44
N GLU A 319 -20.45 -30.33 7.51
CA GLU A 319 -20.72 -30.90 8.83
C GLU A 319 -22.12 -30.50 9.35
N CYS A 320 -22.64 -29.33 8.95
CA CYS A 320 -23.97 -28.82 9.35
C CYS A 320 -25.21 -29.48 8.68
N HIS A 321 -25.02 -30.52 7.86
CA HIS A 321 -26.12 -31.28 7.27
C HIS A 321 -25.84 -32.79 7.09
N ASP A 322 -24.72 -33.32 7.58
CA ASP A 322 -24.28 -34.70 7.29
C ASP A 322 -24.93 -35.77 8.20
N GLY A 323 -25.69 -35.35 9.22
CA GLY A 323 -26.36 -36.24 10.17
C GLY A 323 -25.45 -36.79 11.26
N ILE A 324 -24.28 -36.19 11.50
CA ILE A 324 -23.28 -36.58 12.49
C ILE A 324 -22.94 -35.38 13.39
N ASP A 325 -23.12 -35.59 14.70
CA ASP A 325 -22.56 -34.79 15.82
C ASP A 325 -21.02 -34.80 15.72
N ASN A 326 -20.48 -33.85 14.96
CA ASN A 326 -19.08 -33.74 14.55
C ASN A 326 -18.26 -32.94 15.55
N ASP A 327 -18.88 -31.95 16.21
CA ASP A 327 -18.25 -31.20 17.30
C ASP A 327 -18.35 -31.89 18.69
N GLY A 328 -19.36 -32.74 18.89
CA GLY A 328 -19.57 -33.54 20.09
C GLY A 328 -20.44 -32.89 21.18
N ASP A 329 -21.18 -31.81 20.90
CA ASP A 329 -22.07 -31.14 21.84
C ASP A 329 -23.41 -31.90 22.06
N GLY A 330 -23.83 -32.71 21.08
CA GLY A 330 -25.01 -33.56 21.12
C GLY A 330 -26.23 -33.04 20.36
N ASN A 331 -26.11 -31.88 19.71
CA ASN A 331 -26.84 -31.55 18.49
C ASN A 331 -26.21 -32.31 17.30
N VAL A 332 -26.56 -31.98 16.04
CA VAL A 332 -26.23 -32.83 14.86
C VAL A 332 -26.23 -32.09 13.53
N ASP A 333 -27.19 -31.19 13.30
CA ASP A 333 -27.39 -30.49 12.03
C ASP A 333 -28.19 -29.18 12.25
N PHE A 334 -28.05 -28.22 11.34
CA PHE A 334 -28.96 -27.08 11.24
C PHE A 334 -30.42 -27.54 10.98
N PRO A 335 -31.45 -26.94 11.62
CA PRO A 335 -31.46 -25.76 12.48
C PRO A 335 -31.51 -26.06 13.98
N ASP A 336 -31.41 -27.35 14.35
CA ASP A 336 -31.46 -27.75 15.76
C ASP A 336 -30.10 -27.44 16.40
N ASP A 337 -29.00 -27.68 15.68
CA ASP A 337 -27.65 -27.23 16.02
C ASP A 337 -27.49 -25.69 16.01
N LYS A 338 -26.62 -25.15 16.88
CA LYS A 338 -26.34 -23.71 17.06
C LYS A 338 -24.91 -23.29 16.66
N GLY A 339 -24.00 -24.24 16.45
CA GLY A 339 -22.75 -24.00 15.73
C GLY A 339 -22.97 -23.60 14.28
N CYS A 340 -24.00 -24.16 13.67
CA CYS A 340 -24.41 -23.92 12.29
C CYS A 340 -25.29 -22.66 12.17
N ALA A 341 -24.82 -21.63 11.47
CA ALA A 341 -25.64 -20.46 11.15
C ALA A 341 -26.66 -20.77 10.02
N ASN A 342 -26.34 -21.71 9.14
CA ASN A 342 -27.22 -22.28 8.12
C ASN A 342 -26.79 -23.70 7.71
N SER A 343 -27.62 -24.40 6.94
CA SER A 343 -27.39 -25.80 6.52
C SER A 343 -26.23 -25.99 5.54
N ASN A 344 -25.63 -24.92 5.01
CA ASN A 344 -24.55 -25.01 4.03
C ASN A 344 -23.20 -24.58 4.65
N ASP A 345 -23.13 -24.38 5.97
CA ASP A 345 -21.89 -24.07 6.66
C ASP A 345 -21.01 -25.31 6.76
N THR A 346 -19.78 -25.23 6.27
CA THR A 346 -18.90 -26.39 6.10
C THR A 346 -18.37 -27.00 7.40
N LEU A 347 -18.64 -26.37 8.56
CA LEU A 347 -18.10 -26.76 9.86
C LEU A 347 -19.17 -26.61 10.94
N GLU A 348 -19.27 -27.61 11.81
CA GLU A 348 -20.06 -27.57 13.04
C GLU A 348 -19.18 -26.99 14.16
N PHE A 349 -19.73 -26.13 15.03
CA PHE A 349 -18.99 -25.40 16.06
C PHE A 349 -19.68 -25.56 17.43
N PRO A 350 -18.99 -26.00 18.49
CA PRO A 350 -19.64 -26.31 19.77
C PRO A 350 -20.52 -25.17 20.30
N ASP A 351 -21.77 -25.48 20.67
CA ASP A 351 -22.78 -24.63 21.35
C ASP A 351 -22.29 -23.19 21.63
N ILE A 352 -22.47 -22.31 20.63
CA ILE A 352 -21.93 -20.94 20.62
C ILE A 352 -22.76 -20.05 21.54
N GLN A 353 -22.14 -19.52 22.61
CA GLN A 353 -22.87 -18.75 23.65
C GLN A 353 -23.58 -17.52 23.08
N CYS A 354 -22.97 -16.85 22.09
CA CYS A 354 -23.58 -15.71 21.39
C CYS A 354 -24.81 -16.06 20.52
N GLN A 355 -25.35 -17.29 20.59
CA GLN A 355 -26.59 -17.71 19.94
C GLN A 355 -27.46 -18.68 20.79
N ASP A 356 -27.12 -18.94 22.06
CA ASP A 356 -27.81 -19.96 22.87
C ASP A 356 -29.06 -19.46 23.63
N GLY A 357 -29.28 -18.14 23.66
CA GLY A 357 -30.40 -17.48 24.33
C GLY A 357 -30.25 -17.35 25.85
N ILE A 358 -29.03 -17.47 26.39
CA ILE A 358 -28.71 -17.46 27.81
C ILE A 358 -27.63 -16.41 28.10
N ASP A 359 -27.92 -15.53 29.05
CA ASP A 359 -26.99 -14.57 29.68
C ASP A 359 -25.90 -15.36 30.43
N ASN A 360 -24.82 -15.69 29.72
CA ASN A 360 -23.75 -16.58 30.14
C ASN A 360 -22.61 -15.83 30.84
N ASP A 361 -22.40 -14.55 30.52
CA ASP A 361 -21.46 -13.67 31.21
C ASP A 361 -22.07 -12.99 32.46
N GLY A 362 -23.39 -12.79 32.48
CA GLY A 362 -24.16 -12.27 33.60
C GLY A 362 -24.44 -10.75 33.56
N ASP A 363 -24.20 -10.07 32.44
CA ASP A 363 -24.47 -8.62 32.28
C ASP A 363 -25.96 -8.29 32.04
N GLY A 364 -26.77 -9.29 31.67
CA GLY A 364 -28.21 -9.17 31.45
C GLY A 364 -28.63 -8.89 30.01
N LEU A 365 -27.70 -8.90 29.06
CA LEU A 365 -27.92 -9.03 27.62
C LEU A 365 -27.79 -10.52 27.23
N THR A 366 -28.10 -10.86 25.98
CA THR A 366 -28.10 -12.25 25.48
C THR A 366 -27.90 -12.23 23.97
N ASP A 367 -26.99 -13.04 23.45
CA ASP A 367 -26.77 -13.27 22.03
C ASP A 367 -26.29 -12.06 21.19
N TYR A 368 -25.72 -12.41 20.03
CA TYR A 368 -25.36 -11.49 18.96
C TYR A 368 -26.48 -10.52 18.60
N GLY A 369 -26.17 -9.22 18.69
CA GLY A 369 -27.08 -8.14 18.32
C GLY A 369 -28.01 -7.68 19.43
N GLN A 370 -27.99 -8.28 20.62
CA GLN A 370 -28.40 -7.61 21.87
C GLN A 370 -27.22 -7.39 22.80
N ASP A 371 -26.30 -8.36 22.91
CA ASP A 371 -25.02 -8.22 23.59
C ASP A 371 -23.97 -7.56 22.66
N PRO A 372 -23.36 -6.41 23.05
CA PRO A 372 -22.25 -5.78 22.33
C PRO A 372 -20.93 -6.57 22.35
N LYS A 373 -20.75 -7.52 23.27
CA LYS A 373 -19.54 -8.37 23.37
C LYS A 373 -19.52 -9.46 22.31
N CYS A 374 -20.70 -9.90 21.88
CA CYS A 374 -20.89 -10.70 20.68
C CYS A 374 -20.73 -9.82 19.42
N THR A 375 -19.52 -9.75 18.88
CA THR A 375 -19.18 -9.00 17.66
C THR A 375 -19.58 -9.74 16.38
N SER A 376 -19.76 -11.06 16.47
CA SER A 376 -20.19 -12.00 15.43
C SER A 376 -21.19 -13.00 16.02
N PRO A 377 -22.13 -13.56 15.22
CA PRO A 377 -22.92 -14.73 15.65
C PRO A 377 -22.04 -15.93 16.03
N LEU A 378 -20.84 -16.03 15.45
CA LEU A 378 -19.93 -17.16 15.64
C LEU A 378 -18.92 -16.96 16.79
N ASP A 379 -19.08 -15.90 17.61
CA ASP A 379 -18.19 -15.66 18.75
C ASP A 379 -18.47 -16.68 19.88
N SER A 380 -17.46 -17.48 20.22
CA SER A 380 -17.62 -18.67 21.07
C SER A 380 -18.04 -18.41 22.52
N ASP A 381 -17.85 -17.19 23.02
CA ASP A 381 -18.27 -16.78 24.36
C ASP A 381 -18.75 -15.32 24.38
N GLU A 382 -19.70 -15.02 25.28
CA GLU A 382 -20.19 -13.66 25.54
C GLU A 382 -19.17 -12.80 26.33
N VAL A 383 -17.97 -13.31 26.58
CA VAL A 383 -16.92 -12.63 27.37
C VAL A 383 -15.92 -11.89 26.47
N GLY A 384 -15.83 -12.28 25.19
CA GLY A 384 -14.89 -11.79 24.18
C GLY A 384 -15.18 -10.40 23.57
N GLY A 385 -15.71 -9.46 24.34
CA GLY A 385 -15.98 -8.08 23.89
C GLY A 385 -14.89 -7.06 24.26
N VAL A 386 -14.85 -5.93 23.54
CA VAL A 386 -14.05 -4.77 23.97
C VAL A 386 -14.71 -4.14 25.20
N ILE A 387 -13.99 -4.15 26.33
CA ILE A 387 -14.42 -3.48 27.55
C ILE A 387 -14.16 -1.98 27.37
N TYR A 388 -15.20 -1.17 27.60
CA TYR A 388 -15.11 0.29 27.65
C TYR A 388 -15.08 0.69 29.11
N GLU A 389 -13.88 0.72 29.70
CA GLU A 389 -13.66 0.91 31.14
C GLU A 389 -14.45 2.13 31.66
N CYS A 390 -14.43 3.25 30.91
CA CYS A 390 -15.21 4.49 31.10
C CYS A 390 -16.76 4.38 31.12
N SER A 391 -17.31 3.17 31.14
CA SER A 391 -18.74 2.87 31.20
C SER A 391 -19.10 1.54 31.86
N ASP A 392 -18.12 0.84 32.47
CA ASP A 392 -18.32 -0.49 33.04
C ASP A 392 -18.79 -0.49 34.52
N GLY A 393 -18.77 0.68 35.18
CA GLY A 393 -19.22 0.86 36.56
C GLY A 393 -18.18 0.48 37.63
N ILE A 394 -16.90 0.39 37.26
CA ILE A 394 -15.77 0.05 38.13
C ILE A 394 -14.68 1.12 37.98
N ASP A 395 -14.30 1.73 39.10
CA ASP A 395 -13.08 2.52 39.31
C ASP A 395 -11.84 1.69 38.92
N ASN A 396 -11.42 1.76 37.66
CA ASN A 396 -10.40 0.88 37.08
C ASN A 396 -8.98 1.43 37.23
N ASP A 397 -8.84 2.76 37.28
CA ASP A 397 -7.55 3.42 37.52
C ASP A 397 -7.22 3.64 39.01
N GLY A 398 -8.23 3.67 39.88
CA GLY A 398 -8.09 3.77 41.33
C GLY A 398 -8.14 5.19 41.90
N ASP A 399 -8.54 6.21 41.14
CA ASP A 399 -8.65 7.59 41.62
C ASP A 399 -9.88 7.84 42.51
N GLY A 400 -10.96 7.08 42.30
CA GLY A 400 -12.17 7.06 43.11
C GLY A 400 -13.40 7.75 42.51
N ASP A 401 -13.32 8.34 41.32
CA ASP A 401 -14.46 8.37 40.39
C ASP A 401 -14.55 6.99 39.64
N VAL A 402 -15.46 6.81 38.66
CA VAL A 402 -15.96 5.43 38.30
C VAL A 402 -16.43 5.26 36.85
N ASP A 403 -16.87 6.33 36.18
CA ASP A 403 -17.39 6.30 34.80
C ASP A 403 -17.50 7.75 34.27
N PHE A 404 -17.46 7.93 32.95
CA PHE A 404 -17.86 9.20 32.32
C PHE A 404 -19.34 9.54 32.64
N PRO A 405 -19.71 10.81 32.96
CA PRO A 405 -18.91 12.04 32.97
C PRO A 405 -18.55 12.49 34.40
N ALA A 406 -18.54 11.57 35.37
CA ALA A 406 -18.09 11.87 36.72
C ALA A 406 -16.57 11.80 36.75
N ASP A 407 -16.05 10.72 36.19
CA ASP A 407 -14.65 10.49 35.90
C ASP A 407 -14.11 11.51 34.87
N LYS A 408 -12.89 11.99 35.12
CA LYS A 408 -12.17 12.94 34.26
C LYS A 408 -11.11 12.27 33.38
N GLY A 409 -10.64 11.09 33.75
CA GLY A 409 -9.81 10.22 32.91
C GLY A 409 -10.49 9.88 31.58
N CYS A 410 -11.82 9.85 31.59
CA CYS A 410 -12.65 9.58 30.43
C CYS A 410 -13.02 10.83 29.60
N ALA A 411 -12.78 10.79 28.29
CA ALA A 411 -13.29 11.80 27.35
C ALA A 411 -14.70 11.45 26.83
N GLY A 412 -15.12 10.17 26.91
CA GLY A 412 -16.46 9.70 26.56
C GLY A 412 -16.77 8.24 26.93
N LEU A 413 -18.06 7.88 26.82
CA LEU A 413 -18.62 6.55 27.16
C LEU A 413 -18.16 5.37 26.28
N LEU A 414 -17.29 5.61 25.31
CA LEU A 414 -16.76 4.58 24.39
C LEU A 414 -15.23 4.60 24.37
N ASP A 415 -14.62 5.21 25.38
CA ASP A 415 -13.18 5.13 25.59
C ASP A 415 -12.85 3.80 26.27
N LEU A 416 -11.73 3.20 25.87
CA LEU A 416 -11.35 1.85 26.25
C LEU A 416 -10.61 1.76 27.58
N LEU A 417 -10.16 2.89 28.13
CA LEU A 417 -9.32 2.96 29.33
C LEU A 417 -9.72 4.17 30.18
N GLU A 418 -9.72 3.98 31.50
CA GLU A 418 -9.73 5.09 32.46
C GLU A 418 -8.29 5.56 32.74
N PHE A 419 -8.11 6.85 33.02
CA PHE A 419 -6.79 7.48 33.19
C PHE A 419 -6.77 8.30 34.50
N PRO A 420 -5.85 8.01 35.44
CA PRO A 420 -5.91 8.60 36.78
C PRO A 420 -5.92 10.14 36.78
N ASP A 421 -6.84 10.74 37.55
CA ASP A 421 -6.97 12.16 37.95
C ASP A 421 -5.98 13.11 37.24
N ILE A 422 -6.32 13.45 35.99
CA ILE A 422 -5.50 14.21 35.03
C ILE A 422 -5.29 15.64 35.52
N ARG A 423 -4.06 15.95 35.94
CA ARG A 423 -3.69 17.26 36.52
C ARG A 423 -3.91 18.42 35.56
N CYS A 424 -3.56 18.23 34.29
CA CYS A 424 -3.70 19.24 33.25
C CYS A 424 -5.15 19.58 32.83
N GLN A 425 -6.15 19.01 33.49
CA GLN A 425 -7.57 19.37 33.40
C GLN A 425 -8.26 19.40 34.78
N ASP A 426 -7.51 19.42 35.88
CA ASP A 426 -8.10 19.34 37.22
C ASP A 426 -8.66 20.68 37.73
N GLY A 427 -8.16 21.81 37.21
CA GLY A 427 -8.46 23.18 37.62
C GLY A 427 -7.65 23.71 38.80
N ILE A 428 -6.48 23.12 39.09
CA ILE A 428 -5.60 23.42 40.21
C ILE A 428 -4.14 23.50 39.73
N ASP A 429 -3.50 24.64 39.98
CA ASP A 429 -2.04 24.87 39.99
C ASP A 429 -1.30 23.79 40.84
N ASN A 430 -0.87 22.68 40.24
CA ASN A 430 -0.29 21.55 40.98
C ASN A 430 1.23 21.61 41.12
N ASP A 431 1.94 22.32 40.23
CA ASP A 431 3.39 22.52 40.34
C ASP A 431 3.77 23.77 41.16
N GLY A 432 2.88 24.78 41.21
CA GLY A 432 3.01 26.01 41.98
C GLY A 432 3.52 27.22 41.20
N ASP A 433 3.60 27.18 39.86
CA ASP A 433 4.08 28.28 39.02
C ASP A 433 3.05 29.43 38.86
N GLY A 434 1.76 29.13 39.03
CA GLY A 434 0.63 30.06 38.95
C GLY A 434 -0.22 29.97 37.66
N LEU A 435 0.11 29.03 36.77
CA LEU A 435 -0.74 28.44 35.73
C LEU A 435 -1.50 27.24 36.36
N ILE A 436 -2.32 26.51 35.60
CA ILE A 436 -3.46 25.74 36.18
C ILE A 436 -3.95 24.54 35.33
N ASP A 437 -3.90 24.61 33.99
CA ASP A 437 -4.48 23.60 33.09
C ASP A 437 -3.89 23.72 31.67
N TYR A 438 -3.96 22.65 30.88
CA TYR A 438 -3.58 22.60 29.47
C TYR A 438 -4.11 23.78 28.64
N GLY A 439 -3.20 24.44 27.92
CA GLY A 439 -3.50 25.60 27.07
C GLY A 439 -3.49 26.95 27.81
N GLN A 440 -3.26 26.95 29.13
CA GLN A 440 -2.70 28.10 29.86
C GLN A 440 -1.36 27.74 30.49
N ASP A 441 -1.23 26.50 30.96
CA ASP A 441 -0.02 25.89 31.49
C ASP A 441 0.95 25.43 30.40
N LEU A 442 2.25 25.42 30.72
CA LEU A 442 3.34 24.99 29.84
C LEU A 442 3.95 23.63 30.26
N GLY A 443 3.78 23.21 31.52
CA GLY A 443 4.13 21.84 31.93
C GLY A 443 3.20 20.79 31.28
N CYS A 444 2.00 21.21 30.88
CA CYS A 444 0.99 20.36 30.26
C CYS A 444 1.16 20.20 28.74
N SER A 445 1.59 19.03 28.27
CA SER A 445 1.83 18.75 26.84
C SER A 445 0.55 18.52 26.04
N PHE A 446 -0.48 17.94 26.65
CA PHE A 446 -1.79 17.65 26.05
C PHE A 446 -2.88 17.64 27.13
N PRO A 447 -4.19 17.63 26.78
CA PRO A 447 -5.25 17.72 27.79
C PRO A 447 -5.22 16.58 28.81
N THR A 448 -4.85 15.36 28.39
CA THR A 448 -4.83 14.16 29.23
C THR A 448 -3.46 13.86 29.87
N ASP A 449 -2.65 14.90 30.08
CA ASP A 449 -1.32 14.80 30.70
C ASP A 449 -1.43 14.81 32.24
N ASP A 450 -0.67 13.94 32.93
CA ASP A 450 -0.70 13.77 34.39
C ASP A 450 0.46 14.48 35.13
N ASP A 451 1.41 15.04 34.37
CA ASP A 451 2.45 15.94 34.86
C ASP A 451 2.18 17.38 34.42
N GLU A 452 2.33 18.31 35.37
CA GLU A 452 2.14 19.76 35.21
C GLU A 452 3.46 20.50 35.51
N THR A 453 4.55 19.77 35.81
CA THR A 453 5.81 20.37 36.25
C THR A 453 6.62 20.94 35.09
N ASP A 454 6.65 22.28 34.97
CA ASP A 454 7.53 22.93 33.99
C ASP A 454 9.00 22.87 34.44
N THR A 455 9.91 22.60 33.50
CA THR A 455 11.35 22.63 33.77
C THR A 455 11.84 24.07 33.72
N THR A 456 12.29 24.62 34.85
CA THR A 456 12.83 25.99 34.92
C THR A 456 13.89 26.21 33.82
N PRO A 457 13.62 27.08 32.82
CA PRO A 457 14.50 27.21 31.66
C PRO A 457 15.91 27.69 32.04
N GLU A 458 16.94 27.09 31.45
CA GLU A 458 18.35 27.37 31.75
C GLU A 458 18.71 28.86 31.58
N CYS A 459 18.04 29.57 30.67
CA CYS A 459 18.25 31.01 30.42
C CYS A 459 17.62 31.99 31.46
N ARG A 460 17.15 31.47 32.61
CA ARG A 460 16.60 32.25 33.73
C ARG A 460 16.72 31.55 35.10
N ASP A 461 17.69 30.65 35.28
CA ASP A 461 17.86 29.83 36.48
C ASP A 461 18.92 30.37 37.49
N GLU A 462 19.56 31.51 37.18
CA GLU A 462 20.67 32.14 37.93
C GLU A 462 22.00 31.32 37.89
N LEU A 463 22.19 30.45 36.90
CA LEU A 463 23.42 29.66 36.66
C LEU A 463 24.13 30.04 35.34
N ASP A 464 25.29 29.42 35.14
CA ASP A 464 26.22 29.55 34.01
C ASP A 464 26.37 28.11 33.51
N ASN A 465 25.45 27.72 32.62
CA ASN A 465 25.17 26.34 32.23
C ASN A 465 25.98 25.91 31.00
N ASP A 466 26.37 26.86 30.15
CA ASP A 466 27.30 26.61 29.04
C ASP A 466 28.79 26.68 29.48
N GLY A 467 29.09 27.43 30.55
CA GLY A 467 30.41 27.55 31.16
C GLY A 467 31.27 28.70 30.63
N ASP A 468 30.72 29.69 29.92
CA ASP A 468 31.45 30.81 29.34
C ASP A 468 31.76 31.95 30.34
N GLY A 469 30.97 32.04 31.42
CA GLY A 469 31.11 33.03 32.50
C GLY A 469 30.14 34.22 32.45
N LEU A 470 29.17 34.21 31.54
CA LEU A 470 27.91 34.95 31.60
C LEU A 470 26.82 34.05 32.21
N SER A 471 25.59 34.55 32.31
CA SER A 471 24.46 33.88 32.99
C SER A 471 23.14 34.60 32.64
N ASP A 472 22.15 33.85 32.16
CA ASP A 472 20.76 34.29 31.89
C ASP A 472 20.55 35.42 30.86
N TYR A 473 19.39 35.41 30.20
CA TYR A 473 18.92 36.56 29.42
C TYR A 473 18.65 37.79 30.31
N PRO A 474 19.03 39.03 29.92
CA PRO A 474 19.64 39.45 28.65
C PRO A 474 21.15 39.73 28.75
N ASP A 475 21.78 39.34 29.86
CA ASP A 475 23.20 39.62 30.09
C ASP A 475 24.08 38.54 29.41
N ASP A 476 23.50 37.37 29.12
CA ASP A 476 24.03 36.30 28.27
C ASP A 476 23.51 36.36 26.82
N PRO A 477 24.38 36.54 25.79
CA PRO A 477 24.02 36.49 24.38
C PRO A 477 23.72 35.08 23.81
N GLY A 478 24.08 34.02 24.53
CA GLY A 478 23.70 32.63 24.29
C GLY A 478 22.22 32.33 24.54
N CYS A 479 21.53 33.23 25.25
CA CYS A 479 20.09 33.21 25.47
C CYS A 479 19.37 34.19 24.53
N GLY A 480 18.43 33.69 23.72
CA GLY A 480 17.61 34.52 22.82
C GLY A 480 16.48 35.25 23.57
N PHE A 481 15.91 34.61 24.58
CA PHE A 481 14.88 35.15 25.48
C PHE A 481 14.86 34.39 26.83
N PRO A 482 14.19 34.90 27.88
CA PRO A 482 14.27 34.32 29.23
C PRO A 482 13.83 32.86 29.34
N ASP A 483 12.93 32.41 28.47
CA ASP A 483 12.26 31.12 28.58
C ASP A 483 12.88 30.07 27.62
N ASP A 484 14.09 30.34 27.10
CA ASP A 484 14.89 29.36 26.37
C ASP A 484 15.32 28.22 27.31
N THR A 485 14.94 26.98 26.98
CA THR A 485 15.17 25.79 27.82
C THR A 485 16.63 25.36 27.89
N ARG A 486 17.51 25.95 27.08
CA ARG A 486 18.95 25.72 27.08
C ARG A 486 19.71 27.02 26.87
N GLU A 487 20.77 27.21 27.65
CA GLU A 487 21.77 28.26 27.44
C GLU A 487 22.78 27.76 26.40
N PHE A 488 22.91 28.46 25.27
CA PHE A 488 23.80 28.06 24.18
C PHE A 488 25.14 28.78 24.27
N PRO A 489 26.24 28.18 23.76
CA PRO A 489 27.49 28.89 23.54
C PRO A 489 27.30 30.19 22.76
N ASN A 490 27.97 31.25 23.22
CA ASN A 490 27.83 32.59 22.68
C ASN A 490 27.89 32.63 21.12
N PRO A 491 26.98 33.37 20.45
CA PRO A 491 27.00 33.58 19.01
C PRO A 491 28.34 34.12 18.50
N ALA A 492 28.69 33.78 17.25
CA ALA A 492 29.98 34.09 16.65
C ALA A 492 30.40 35.58 16.74
N CYS A 493 29.46 36.53 16.74
CA CYS A 493 29.71 37.96 16.93
C CYS A 493 29.95 38.40 18.40
N SER A 494 30.12 37.45 19.32
CA SER A 494 30.27 37.66 20.76
C SER A 494 31.12 36.60 21.49
N ASP A 495 31.67 35.60 20.78
CA ASP A 495 32.38 34.46 21.39
C ASP A 495 33.87 34.74 21.70
N GLY A 496 34.39 35.91 21.30
CA GLY A 496 35.77 36.32 21.51
C GLY A 496 36.78 35.72 20.52
N ILE A 497 36.33 35.17 19.39
CA ILE A 497 37.13 34.50 18.36
C ILE A 497 36.90 35.14 16.98
N ASP A 498 38.00 35.48 16.31
CA ASP A 498 38.07 35.93 14.91
C ASP A 498 37.61 34.79 13.96
N ASN A 499 36.30 34.69 13.71
CA ASN A 499 35.68 33.51 13.10
C ASN A 499 35.70 33.54 11.56
N ASP A 500 35.78 34.73 10.93
CA ASP A 500 35.97 34.88 9.48
C ASP A 500 37.46 35.05 9.05
N ASN A 501 38.36 35.25 10.01
CA ASN A 501 39.80 35.52 9.84
C ASN A 501 40.16 36.87 9.17
N ASP A 502 39.31 37.91 9.26
CA ASP A 502 39.63 39.28 8.82
C ASP A 502 40.53 40.07 9.80
N THR A 503 40.74 39.55 11.03
CA THR A 503 41.48 40.12 12.18
C THR A 503 40.72 41.08 13.10
N LEU A 504 39.42 41.24 12.88
CA LEU A 504 38.45 41.69 13.87
C LEU A 504 37.95 40.42 14.63
N ILE A 505 37.01 40.55 15.58
CA ILE A 505 36.76 39.47 16.58
C ILE A 505 35.30 39.40 17.06
N ASP A 506 34.66 40.55 17.29
CA ASP A 506 33.29 40.61 17.83
C ASP A 506 32.63 41.95 17.49
N PHE A 507 31.32 42.03 17.65
CA PHE A 507 30.62 43.31 17.77
C PHE A 507 31.14 44.14 18.97
N PRO A 508 31.33 45.48 18.86
CA PRO A 508 31.16 46.36 17.71
C PRO A 508 32.50 46.68 17.03
N ALA A 509 33.53 45.85 17.24
CA ALA A 509 34.84 46.01 16.62
C ALA A 509 34.81 45.53 15.17
N ASP A 510 34.10 44.42 14.95
CA ASP A 510 33.73 43.89 13.64
C ASP A 510 32.52 44.67 13.04
N PRO A 511 32.61 45.20 11.80
CA PRO A 511 31.50 45.82 11.07
C PRO A 511 30.56 44.86 10.34
N GLN A 512 30.91 43.58 10.20
CA GLN A 512 30.10 42.51 9.62
C GLN A 512 29.02 42.07 10.63
N CYS A 513 29.37 42.05 11.91
CA CYS A 513 28.42 41.95 13.01
C CYS A 513 27.52 43.20 13.15
N GLY A 514 26.20 43.00 13.09
CA GLY A 514 25.19 44.02 13.36
C GLY A 514 24.79 44.11 14.83
N SER A 515 24.88 43.01 15.57
CA SER A 515 24.58 42.88 17.00
C SER A 515 25.43 41.79 17.67
N VAL A 516 25.35 41.68 19.01
CA VAL A 516 26.01 40.59 19.77
C VAL A 516 25.28 39.24 19.66
N THR A 517 24.02 39.24 19.20
CA THR A 517 23.23 37.99 19.02
C THR A 517 23.34 37.44 17.59
N ASP A 518 24.19 38.02 16.75
CA ASP A 518 24.35 37.59 15.36
C ASP A 518 25.20 36.31 15.33
N THR A 519 24.66 35.23 14.76
CA THR A 519 25.26 33.89 14.81
C THR A 519 26.37 33.65 13.79
N ARG A 520 26.70 34.65 12.96
CA ARG A 520 27.77 34.58 11.97
C ARG A 520 28.45 35.94 11.80
N GLU A 521 29.75 35.89 11.53
CA GLU A 521 30.56 37.07 11.17
C GLU A 521 30.76 37.21 9.64
N ASP A 522 29.98 36.48 8.82
CA ASP A 522 30.05 36.53 7.35
C ASP A 522 29.06 37.56 6.73
N ALA A 523 29.38 38.03 5.51
CA ALA A 523 28.80 39.23 4.87
C ALA A 523 27.66 39.00 3.87
#